data_AF-A0AAN6VVH0-F1
#
_entry.id   AF-A0AAN6VVH0-F1
#
_cell.length_a   1.000
_cell.length_b   1.000
_cell.length_c   1.000
_cell.angle_alpha   90.00
_cell.angle_beta   90.00
_cell.angle_gamma   90.00
#
_symmetry.space_group_name_H-M   'P 1'
#
loop_
_entity.id
_entity.type
_entity.pdbx_description
1 polymer ?
#
loop_
_entity_poly.entity_id
_entity_poly.type
_entity_poly.pdbx_seq_one_letter_code
_entity_poly.pdbx_strand_id
1 'polypeptide(L)'
;MVPAARPRLEVPIFGPDAGALAVSLGVSRLELNHAGSYALGGTTPTLSELTALLSSLPPNHPRPAIRIMIRPRGPPPPPPPSPLFSPPNNHPITTTTTPPQPPQTQSQDFLYTPAELTTMAASIQEFTTSNLLDPSAGDGFVFGVLCHHHHPNPTAIVEQRLVGLDVEQNTRLVRLAKKKQDFGGFKCVLHRALDDLLSQQQQQQQQQQQQQQQRGSGFGSSSRVVMEEVVG
;
A
#
# COMPACT_ATOMS: atom_id res chain seq x y z
N MET A 1 -33.23 24.33 -0.33
CA MET A 1 -31.78 24.21 -0.04
C MET A 1 -31.46 22.73 0.11
N VAL A 2 -30.62 22.18 -0.77
CA VAL A 2 -30.08 20.82 -0.57
C VAL A 2 -29.05 20.92 0.56
N PRO A 3 -29.15 20.12 1.63
CA PRO A 3 -28.15 20.18 2.69
C PRO A 3 -26.79 19.81 2.09
N ALA A 4 -25.78 20.65 2.34
CA ALA A 4 -24.41 20.37 1.92
C ALA A 4 -24.01 18.99 2.47
N ALA A 5 -23.52 18.11 1.59
CA ALA A 5 -23.12 16.77 1.99
C ALA A 5 -22.03 16.88 3.06
N ARG A 6 -22.36 16.45 4.30
CA ARG A 6 -21.36 16.39 5.36
C ARG A 6 -20.26 15.39 4.95
N PRO A 7 -18.98 15.73 5.12
CA PRO A 7 -17.90 14.79 4.84
C PRO A 7 -18.10 13.53 5.70
N ARG A 8 -18.04 12.37 5.05
CA ARG A 8 -18.19 11.07 5.72
C ARG A 8 -16.85 10.72 6.37
N LEU A 9 -16.77 10.87 7.69
CA LEU A 9 -15.60 10.47 8.46
C LEU A 9 -15.53 8.95 8.56
N GLU A 10 -14.34 8.43 8.30
CA GLU A 10 -13.98 7.01 8.39
C GLU A 10 -12.79 6.85 9.32
N VAL A 11 -12.87 5.88 10.23
CA VAL A 11 -11.81 5.62 11.22
C VAL A 11 -11.46 4.13 11.22
N PRO A 12 -10.17 3.77 11.08
CA PRO A 12 -9.71 2.41 11.30
C PRO A 12 -9.71 2.09 12.80
N ILE A 13 -10.28 0.95 13.16
CA ILE A 13 -10.29 0.40 14.51
C ILE A 13 -9.65 -0.99 14.51
N PHE A 14 -9.03 -1.36 15.62
CA PHE A 14 -8.24 -2.59 15.76
C PHE A 14 -8.84 -3.45 16.86
N GLY A 15 -9.81 -4.28 16.47
CA GLY A 15 -10.73 -4.95 17.40
C GLY A 15 -12.02 -4.17 17.68
N PRO A 16 -12.97 -4.77 18.42
CA PRO A 16 -14.32 -4.23 18.60
C PRO A 16 -14.42 -3.04 19.57
N ASP A 17 -13.53 -2.98 20.57
CA ASP A 17 -13.71 -2.10 21.75
C ASP A 17 -13.74 -0.60 21.41
N ALA A 18 -13.03 -0.18 20.36
CA ALA A 18 -12.96 1.22 19.96
C ALA A 18 -14.21 1.69 19.16
N GLY A 19 -15.05 0.77 18.68
CA GLY A 19 -16.15 1.08 17.77
C GLY A 19 -17.23 1.97 18.38
N ALA A 20 -17.69 1.65 19.59
CA ALA A 20 -18.76 2.39 20.26
C ALA A 20 -18.38 3.85 20.55
N LEU A 21 -17.14 4.08 20.98
CA LEU A 21 -16.60 5.42 21.20
C LEU A 21 -16.51 6.20 19.88
N ALA A 22 -15.95 5.59 18.83
CA ALA A 22 -15.85 6.23 17.51
C ALA A 22 -17.22 6.68 16.98
N VAL A 23 -18.25 5.82 17.08
CA VAL A 23 -19.62 6.16 16.66
C VAL A 23 -20.22 7.29 17.50
N SER A 24 -19.98 7.28 18.81
CA SER A 24 -20.44 8.33 19.73
C SER A 24 -19.81 9.70 19.43
N LEU A 25 -18.63 9.72 18.79
CA LEU A 25 -17.95 10.92 18.30
C LEU A 25 -18.42 11.35 16.89
N GLY A 26 -19.41 10.66 16.31
CA GLY A 26 -20.01 11.00 15.02
C GLY A 26 -19.31 10.38 13.81
N VAL A 27 -18.50 9.33 14.01
CA VAL A 27 -17.92 8.56 12.89
C VAL A 27 -19.03 7.87 12.12
N SER A 28 -19.01 8.03 10.79
CA SER A 28 -20.02 7.49 9.88
C SER A 28 -19.63 6.16 9.23
N ARG A 29 -18.34 5.80 9.31
CA ARG A 29 -17.79 4.55 8.79
C ARG A 29 -16.64 4.03 9.64
N LEU A 30 -16.60 2.73 9.86
CA LEU A 30 -15.50 2.05 10.53
C LEU A 30 -14.78 1.14 9.55
N GLU A 31 -13.45 1.15 9.58
CA GLU A 31 -12.63 0.09 8.99
C GLU A 31 -12.19 -0.86 10.12
N LEU A 32 -12.75 -2.07 10.14
CA LEU A 32 -12.42 -3.07 11.15
C LEU A 32 -11.17 -3.85 10.72
N ASN A 33 -10.17 -3.80 11.60
CA ASN A 33 -8.93 -4.57 11.54
C ASN A 33 -8.88 -5.53 12.73
N HIS A 34 -8.07 -6.58 12.63
CA HIS A 34 -7.83 -7.52 13.73
C HIS A 34 -7.25 -6.82 14.96
N ALA A 35 -7.68 -7.23 16.15
CA ALA A 35 -7.10 -6.78 17.41
C ALA A 35 -5.58 -7.05 17.45
N GLY A 36 -4.81 -6.09 17.97
CA GLY A 36 -3.35 -6.19 18.04
C GLY A 36 -2.60 -6.00 16.71
N SER A 37 -3.29 -5.81 15.58
CA SER A 37 -2.64 -5.67 14.26
C SER A 37 -2.19 -4.25 13.90
N TYR A 38 -2.30 -3.27 14.81
CA TYR A 38 -1.94 -1.87 14.54
C TYR A 38 -0.48 -1.70 14.08
N ALA A 39 0.46 -2.35 14.78
CA ALA A 39 1.88 -2.31 14.44
C ALA A 39 2.19 -2.96 13.07
N LEU A 40 1.28 -3.80 12.57
CA LEU A 40 1.36 -4.44 11.26
C LEU A 40 0.66 -3.62 10.17
N GLY A 41 0.06 -2.48 10.51
CA GLY A 41 -0.74 -1.67 9.59
C GLY A 41 -2.12 -2.25 9.29
N GLY A 42 -2.64 -3.13 10.15
CA GLY A 42 -3.95 -3.78 9.98
C GLY A 42 -3.89 -5.11 9.24
N THR A 43 -4.52 -6.13 9.82
CA THR A 43 -4.75 -7.45 9.20
C THR A 43 -6.22 -7.83 9.28
N THR A 44 -6.62 -8.86 8.53
CA THR A 44 -7.99 -9.35 8.47
C THR A 44 -8.53 -9.70 9.87
N PRO A 45 -9.64 -9.08 10.33
CA PRO A 45 -10.29 -9.47 11.59
C PRO A 45 -11.00 -10.82 11.45
N THR A 46 -11.43 -11.36 12.58
CA THR A 46 -12.27 -12.55 12.66
C THR A 46 -13.77 -12.20 12.63
N LEU A 47 -14.63 -13.18 12.31
CA LEU A 47 -16.08 -13.02 12.43
C LEU A 47 -16.54 -12.71 13.86
N SER A 48 -15.84 -13.26 14.86
CA SER A 48 -16.16 -13.01 16.27
C SER A 48 -15.94 -11.54 16.63
N GLU A 49 -14.86 -10.93 16.15
CA GLU A 49 -14.60 -9.49 16.34
C GLU A 49 -15.66 -8.62 15.65
N LEU A 50 -16.09 -8.98 14.43
CA LEU A 50 -17.20 -8.28 13.77
C LEU A 50 -18.52 -8.39 14.56
N THR A 51 -18.82 -9.60 15.05
CA THR A 51 -20.03 -9.85 15.86
C THR A 51 -20.00 -9.05 17.17
N ALA A 52 -18.85 -9.04 17.85
CA ALA A 52 -18.65 -8.26 19.06
C ALA A 52 -18.77 -6.76 18.80
N LEU A 53 -18.19 -6.26 17.71
CA LEU A 53 -18.32 -4.86 17.30
C LEU A 53 -19.79 -4.50 17.12
N LEU A 54 -20.54 -5.24 16.30
CA LEU A 54 -21.95 -4.99 16.03
C LEU A 54 -22.80 -4.99 17.30
N SER A 55 -22.49 -5.88 18.24
CA SER A 55 -23.19 -6.00 19.53
C SER A 55 -22.89 -4.83 20.47
N SER A 56 -21.74 -4.16 20.30
CA SER A 56 -21.31 -3.02 21.12
C SER A 56 -21.81 -1.66 20.61
N LEU A 57 -22.35 -1.60 19.39
CA LEU A 57 -22.75 -0.33 18.78
C LEU A 57 -23.93 0.31 19.53
N PRO A 58 -23.90 1.63 19.80
CA PRO A 58 -24.96 2.29 20.55
C PRO A 58 -26.27 2.34 19.73
N PRO A 59 -27.42 1.96 20.30
CA PRO A 59 -28.70 1.87 19.58
C PRO A 59 -29.26 3.25 19.17
N ASN A 60 -28.83 4.32 19.86
CA ASN A 60 -29.31 5.68 19.62
C ASN A 60 -28.55 6.41 18.49
N HIS A 61 -27.61 5.74 17.82
CA HIS A 61 -26.86 6.30 16.70
C HIS A 61 -27.17 5.53 15.41
N PRO A 62 -27.16 6.21 14.25
CA PRO A 62 -27.18 5.51 12.98
C PRO A 62 -26.04 4.49 12.92
N ARG A 63 -26.32 3.26 12.49
CA ARG A 63 -25.29 2.24 12.28
C ARG A 63 -24.25 2.77 11.29
N PRO A 64 -22.96 2.81 11.63
CA PRO A 64 -21.92 3.16 10.68
C PRO A 64 -21.85 2.11 9.58
N ALA A 65 -21.40 2.51 8.38
CA ALA A 65 -20.95 1.52 7.41
C ALA A 65 -19.70 0.81 7.96
N ILE A 66 -19.56 -0.48 7.72
CA ILE A 66 -18.42 -1.28 8.16
C ILE A 66 -17.64 -1.76 6.96
N ARG A 67 -16.36 -1.45 6.91
CA ARG A 67 -15.41 -2.01 5.95
C ARG A 67 -14.49 -2.99 6.65
N ILE A 68 -14.37 -4.18 6.11
CA ILE A 68 -13.49 -5.21 6.64
C ILE A 68 -12.15 -5.15 5.93
N MET A 69 -11.06 -5.01 6.69
CA MET A 69 -9.72 -5.19 6.14
C MET A 69 -9.57 -6.63 5.64
N ILE A 70 -9.08 -6.81 4.42
CA ILE A 70 -8.71 -8.12 3.86
C ILE A 70 -7.23 -8.06 3.54
N ARG A 71 -6.44 -8.46 4.53
CA ARG A 71 -4.97 -8.47 4.49
C ARG A 71 -4.45 -9.62 5.37
N PRO A 72 -3.90 -10.70 4.77
CA PRO A 72 -3.64 -11.95 5.49
C PRO A 72 -2.41 -11.88 6.42
N ARG A 73 -1.54 -10.89 6.24
CA ARG A 73 -0.33 -10.68 7.04
C ARG A 73 0.08 -9.20 7.07
N GLY A 74 0.94 -8.85 8.02
CA GLY A 74 1.65 -7.57 8.05
C GLY A 74 2.73 -7.45 6.97
N PRO A 75 3.53 -6.36 7.02
CA PRO A 75 4.66 -6.19 6.14
C PRO A 75 5.66 -7.34 6.29
N PRO A 76 6.34 -7.74 5.21
CA PRO A 76 7.41 -8.71 5.30
C PRO A 76 8.53 -8.17 6.20
N PRO A 77 9.25 -9.05 6.90
CA PRO A 77 10.37 -8.63 7.73
C PRO A 77 11.42 -7.88 6.89
N PRO A 78 12.14 -6.91 7.47
CA PRO A 78 13.23 -6.25 6.77
C PRO A 78 14.28 -7.29 6.34
N PRO A 79 14.97 -7.05 5.21
CA PRO A 79 16.05 -7.94 4.81
C PRO A 79 17.10 -8.03 5.93
N PRO A 80 17.72 -9.20 6.15
CA PRO A 80 18.77 -9.34 7.15
C PRO A 80 19.91 -8.34 6.85
N PRO A 81 20.56 -7.76 7.88
CA PRO A 81 21.71 -6.92 7.67
C PRO A 81 22.77 -7.71 6.90
N SER A 82 23.29 -7.13 5.81
CA SER A 82 24.39 -7.74 5.06
C SER A 82 25.54 -8.04 6.02
N PRO A 83 26.20 -9.22 5.92
CA PRO A 83 27.34 -9.51 6.76
C PRO A 83 28.40 -8.42 6.52
N LEU A 84 28.69 -7.66 7.57
CA LEU A 84 29.77 -6.68 7.57
C LEU A 84 31.07 -7.42 7.27
N PHE A 85 31.56 -7.30 6.04
CA PHE A 85 32.97 -7.49 5.76
C PHE A 85 33.71 -6.51 6.67
N SER A 86 34.31 -7.02 7.73
CA SER A 86 35.14 -6.25 8.63
C SER A 86 36.51 -6.11 7.97
N PRO A 87 36.95 -4.92 7.53
CA PRO A 87 38.35 -4.73 7.21
C PRO A 87 39.17 -4.76 8.52
N PRO A 88 40.40 -5.30 8.52
CA PRO A 88 41.25 -5.26 9.69
C PRO A 88 41.88 -3.87 9.88
N ASN A 89 41.79 -3.38 11.12
CA ASN A 89 42.70 -2.48 11.83
C ASN A 89 42.71 -0.94 11.64
N ASN A 90 42.58 -0.32 12.83
CA ASN A 90 43.27 0.85 13.39
C ASN A 90 43.05 2.25 12.80
N HIS A 91 42.07 2.97 13.38
CA HIS A 91 42.26 4.35 13.84
C HIS A 91 41.25 4.72 14.96
N PRO A 92 41.65 5.47 16.00
CA PRO A 92 40.71 6.07 16.94
C PRO A 92 40.23 7.40 16.37
N ILE A 93 38.95 7.50 15.99
CA ILE A 93 38.32 8.79 15.66
C ILE A 93 37.00 8.90 16.43
N THR A 94 37.01 9.81 17.39
CA THR A 94 35.86 10.43 18.03
C THR A 94 35.08 11.21 16.96
N THR A 95 33.83 10.85 16.67
CA THR A 95 32.78 11.78 16.19
C THR A 95 31.43 11.08 16.07
N THR A 96 30.45 11.67 16.73
CA THR A 96 29.00 11.47 16.59
C THR A 96 28.57 11.81 15.17
N THR A 97 28.44 10.82 14.28
CA THR A 97 27.82 11.01 12.97
C THR A 97 27.07 9.75 12.58
N THR A 98 25.74 9.82 12.67
CA THR A 98 24.80 8.84 12.12
C THR A 98 25.16 8.60 10.64
N PRO A 99 25.44 7.36 10.21
CA PRO A 99 25.73 7.08 8.81
C PRO A 99 24.49 7.37 7.96
N PRO A 100 24.64 7.86 6.72
CA PRO A 100 23.53 7.97 5.79
C PRO A 100 23.00 6.56 5.56
N GLN A 101 21.79 6.32 6.05
CA GLN A 101 21.10 5.05 5.90
C GLN A 101 21.00 4.76 4.38
N PRO A 102 21.48 3.60 3.89
CA PRO A 102 21.25 3.21 2.51
C PRO A 102 19.74 3.24 2.24
N PRO A 103 19.28 3.60 1.03
CA PRO A 103 17.86 3.67 0.71
C PRO A 103 17.23 2.35 1.12
N GLN A 104 16.35 2.41 2.12
CA GLN A 104 15.65 1.23 2.60
C GLN A 104 14.97 0.61 1.39
N THR A 105 15.41 -0.58 1.00
CA THR A 105 14.73 -1.40 0.01
C THR A 105 13.33 -1.62 0.54
N GLN A 106 12.37 -0.85 0.01
CA GLN A 106 10.97 -0.90 0.40
C GLN A 106 10.53 -2.36 0.30
N SER A 107 10.29 -2.97 1.45
CA SER A 107 9.82 -4.34 1.53
C SER A 107 8.45 -4.35 0.84
N GLN A 108 8.33 -5.03 -0.29
CA GLN A 108 7.15 -4.97 -1.16
C GLN A 108 5.96 -5.68 -0.50
N ASP A 109 5.26 -4.95 0.35
CA ASP A 109 4.31 -5.46 1.35
C ASP A 109 3.13 -6.21 0.72
N PHE A 110 2.57 -5.63 -0.35
CA PHE A 110 1.31 -6.06 -0.96
C PHE A 110 1.46 -7.03 -2.14
N LEU A 111 2.61 -7.70 -2.23
CA LEU A 111 2.82 -8.82 -3.13
C LEU A 111 2.47 -10.12 -2.41
N TYR A 112 1.41 -10.78 -2.86
CA TYR A 112 0.90 -11.98 -2.22
C TYR A 112 1.20 -13.24 -3.02
N THR A 113 1.53 -14.31 -2.30
CA THR A 113 1.62 -15.66 -2.83
C THR A 113 0.23 -16.21 -3.20
N PRO A 114 0.14 -17.25 -4.04
CA PRO A 114 -1.14 -17.89 -4.35
C PRO A 114 -1.91 -18.41 -3.13
N ALA A 115 -1.18 -18.87 -2.10
CA ALA A 115 -1.78 -19.31 -0.84
C ALA A 115 -2.43 -18.14 -0.09
N GLU A 116 -1.73 -17.01 0.02
CA GLU A 116 -2.27 -15.80 0.67
C GLU A 116 -3.48 -15.23 -0.10
N LEU A 117 -3.45 -15.24 -1.43
CA LEU A 117 -4.60 -14.85 -2.26
C LEU A 117 -5.80 -15.78 -2.07
N THR A 118 -5.54 -17.05 -1.78
CA THR A 118 -6.59 -18.03 -1.43
C THR A 118 -7.18 -17.69 -0.07
N THR A 119 -6.34 -17.38 0.92
CA THR A 119 -6.80 -16.92 2.25
C THR A 119 -7.64 -15.65 2.15
N MET A 120 -7.21 -14.65 1.38
CA MET A 120 -7.99 -13.42 1.15
C MET A 120 -9.35 -13.71 0.54
N ALA A 121 -9.40 -14.56 -0.49
CA ALA A 121 -10.65 -14.96 -1.12
C ALA A 121 -11.57 -15.71 -0.15
N ALA A 122 -11.02 -16.60 0.69
CA ALA A 122 -11.76 -17.34 1.70
C ALA A 122 -12.36 -16.38 2.75
N SER A 123 -11.59 -15.41 3.25
CA SER A 123 -12.11 -14.40 4.19
C SER A 123 -13.26 -13.59 3.60
N ILE A 124 -13.15 -13.11 2.35
CA ILE A 124 -14.27 -12.42 1.68
C ILE A 124 -15.50 -13.33 1.62
N GLN A 125 -15.34 -14.59 1.22
CA GLN A 125 -16.46 -15.53 1.18
C GLN A 125 -17.08 -15.74 2.56
N GLU A 126 -16.27 -15.96 3.58
CA GLU A 126 -16.71 -16.12 4.97
C GLU A 126 -17.56 -14.94 5.43
N PHE A 127 -17.05 -13.71 5.32
CA PHE A 127 -17.79 -12.49 5.67
C PHE A 127 -19.07 -12.30 4.86
N THR A 128 -19.02 -12.51 3.54
CA THR A 128 -20.22 -12.38 2.69
C THR A 128 -21.28 -13.46 2.98
N THR A 129 -20.89 -14.62 3.50
CA THR A 129 -21.83 -15.70 3.87
C THR A 129 -22.35 -15.60 5.30
N SER A 130 -21.71 -14.80 6.16
CA SER A 130 -22.07 -14.65 7.57
C SER A 130 -23.40 -13.91 7.81
N ASN A 131 -23.90 -13.16 6.82
CA ASN A 131 -25.03 -12.22 6.93
C ASN A 131 -24.85 -11.10 7.99
N LEU A 132 -23.63 -10.86 8.48
CA LEU A 132 -23.33 -9.78 9.42
C LEU A 132 -23.12 -8.42 8.75
N LEU A 133 -22.82 -8.42 7.45
CA LEU A 133 -22.61 -7.22 6.64
C LEU A 133 -23.83 -6.90 5.79
N ASP A 134 -24.14 -5.61 5.69
CA ASP A 134 -25.24 -5.07 4.90
C ASP A 134 -24.72 -4.15 3.78
N PRO A 135 -24.76 -4.58 2.51
CA PRO A 135 -24.31 -3.77 1.39
C PRO A 135 -25.15 -2.49 1.19
N SER A 136 -26.42 -2.49 1.61
CA SER A 136 -27.30 -1.34 1.51
C SER A 136 -26.94 -0.24 2.53
N ALA A 137 -26.43 -0.63 3.70
CA ALA A 137 -25.80 0.26 4.68
C ALA A 137 -24.44 0.81 4.20
N GLY A 138 -23.91 0.28 3.10
CA GLY A 138 -22.63 0.70 2.52
C GLY A 138 -21.42 -0.07 3.06
N ASP A 139 -21.66 -1.26 3.64
CA ASP A 139 -20.60 -2.14 4.09
C ASP A 139 -19.75 -2.66 2.93
N GLY A 140 -18.55 -3.13 3.27
CA GLY A 140 -17.63 -3.59 2.25
C GLY A 140 -16.31 -4.11 2.75
N PHE A 141 -15.34 -4.08 1.86
CA PHE A 141 -14.01 -4.63 2.05
C PHE A 141 -12.93 -3.62 1.66
N VAL A 142 -11.77 -3.71 2.31
CA VAL A 142 -10.56 -2.97 1.98
C VAL A 142 -9.46 -3.97 1.65
N PHE A 143 -8.89 -3.88 0.45
CA PHE A 143 -7.76 -4.71 0.02
C PHE A 143 -7.06 -4.08 -1.19
N GLY A 144 -5.83 -4.49 -1.44
CA GLY A 144 -5.07 -4.14 -2.62
C GLY A 144 -3.95 -5.13 -2.87
N VAL A 145 -3.92 -5.68 -4.07
CA VAL A 145 -2.89 -6.62 -4.52
C VAL A 145 -2.00 -5.95 -5.55
N LEU A 146 -0.69 -6.05 -5.37
CA LEU A 146 0.30 -5.61 -6.33
C LEU A 146 0.90 -6.82 -7.06
N CYS A 147 1.50 -6.58 -8.23
CA CYS A 147 2.27 -7.57 -8.97
C CYS A 147 3.63 -6.98 -9.40
N HIS A 148 4.59 -7.85 -9.70
CA HIS A 148 5.81 -7.43 -10.37
C HIS A 148 5.56 -7.26 -11.87
N HIS A 149 5.90 -6.10 -12.41
CA HIS A 149 6.06 -5.92 -13.85
C HIS A 149 7.50 -6.26 -14.25
N HIS A 150 7.62 -7.24 -15.14
CA HIS A 150 8.88 -7.52 -15.80
C HIS A 150 9.09 -6.48 -16.91
N HIS A 151 10.16 -5.69 -16.81
CA HIS A 151 10.53 -4.78 -17.88
C HIS A 151 10.98 -5.61 -19.10
N PRO A 152 10.38 -5.46 -20.29
CA PRO A 152 10.66 -6.32 -21.46
C PRO A 152 12.01 -6.06 -22.13
N ASN A 153 12.96 -5.40 -21.46
CA ASN A 153 14.27 -5.08 -22.04
C ASN A 153 15.38 -5.89 -21.36
N PRO A 154 15.86 -7.00 -21.98
CA PRO A 154 16.87 -7.89 -21.41
C PRO A 154 18.29 -7.29 -21.34
N THR A 155 18.49 -6.03 -21.73
CA THR A 155 19.82 -5.38 -21.75
C THR A 155 20.08 -4.42 -20.57
N ALA A 156 19.10 -4.20 -19.69
CA ALA A 156 19.32 -3.39 -18.49
C ALA A 156 20.00 -4.21 -17.39
N ILE A 157 21.24 -3.85 -17.06
CA ILE A 157 22.12 -4.51 -16.06
C ILE A 157 21.59 -4.34 -14.62
N VAL A 158 20.45 -3.66 -14.45
CA VAL A 158 19.75 -3.51 -13.17
C VAL A 158 18.30 -3.94 -13.38
N GLU A 159 17.91 -5.09 -12.83
CA GLU A 159 16.50 -5.52 -12.73
C GLU A 159 15.74 -4.53 -11.84
N GLN A 160 15.31 -3.39 -12.40
CA GLN A 160 14.28 -2.59 -11.76
C GLN A 160 12.97 -3.35 -11.88
N ARG A 161 12.65 -4.18 -10.87
CA ARG A 161 11.32 -4.77 -10.71
C ARG A 161 10.33 -3.65 -10.45
N LEU A 162 9.67 -3.19 -11.50
CA LEU A 162 8.52 -2.31 -11.36
C LEU A 162 7.42 -3.05 -10.61
N VAL A 163 6.72 -2.34 -9.73
CA VAL A 163 5.53 -2.86 -9.06
C VAL A 163 4.31 -2.22 -9.72
N GLY A 164 3.34 -3.05 -10.12
CA GLY A 164 2.07 -2.63 -10.72
C GLY A 164 0.89 -3.06 -9.86
N LEU A 165 -0.29 -2.49 -10.13
CA LEU A 165 -1.54 -2.97 -9.55
C LEU A 165 -1.93 -4.29 -10.23
N ASP A 166 -2.15 -5.35 -9.46
CA ASP A 166 -2.60 -6.63 -10.01
C ASP A 166 -4.10 -6.55 -10.36
N VAL A 167 -4.41 -6.07 -11.55
CA VAL A 167 -5.79 -5.86 -12.00
C VAL A 167 -6.59 -7.17 -11.99
N GLU A 168 -5.95 -8.30 -12.33
CA GLU A 168 -6.62 -9.60 -12.38
C GLU A 168 -7.06 -10.05 -10.98
N GLN A 169 -6.13 -10.06 -10.02
CA GLN A 169 -6.42 -10.52 -8.66
C GLN A 169 -7.37 -9.56 -7.93
N ASN A 170 -7.18 -8.25 -8.05
CA ASN A 170 -8.11 -7.28 -7.46
C ASN A 170 -9.52 -7.44 -8.06
N THR A 171 -9.65 -7.64 -9.38
CA THR A 171 -10.96 -7.86 -10.02
C THR A 171 -11.59 -9.17 -9.54
N ARG A 172 -10.80 -10.23 -9.38
CA ARG A 172 -11.27 -11.52 -8.82
C ARG A 172 -11.86 -11.33 -7.42
N LEU A 173 -11.17 -10.62 -6.53
CA LEU A 173 -11.65 -10.34 -5.17
C LEU A 173 -12.92 -9.47 -5.17
N VAL A 174 -12.99 -8.43 -6.01
CA VAL A 174 -14.19 -7.60 -6.18
C VAL A 174 -15.39 -8.43 -6.67
N ARG A 175 -15.18 -9.35 -7.61
CA ARG A 175 -16.26 -10.24 -8.08
C ARG A 175 -16.78 -11.15 -6.96
N LEU A 176 -15.90 -11.70 -6.14
CA LEU A 176 -16.30 -12.50 -4.97
C LEU A 176 -17.18 -11.68 -4.00
N ALA A 177 -16.79 -10.44 -3.73
CA ALA A 177 -17.56 -9.52 -2.89
C ALA A 177 -18.92 -9.11 -3.50
N LYS A 178 -19.15 -9.32 -4.80
CA LYS A 178 -20.40 -8.94 -5.47
C LYS A 178 -21.31 -10.13 -5.82
N LYS A 179 -20.78 -11.36 -5.84
CA LYS A 179 -21.41 -12.55 -6.45
C LYS A 179 -22.80 -12.91 -5.91
N LYS A 180 -23.15 -12.52 -4.68
CA LYS A 180 -24.39 -12.94 -3.99
C LYS A 180 -25.48 -11.87 -3.89
N GLN A 181 -25.31 -10.70 -4.51
CA GLN A 181 -26.16 -9.55 -4.21
C GLN A 181 -26.91 -9.08 -5.46
N ASP A 182 -28.24 -9.20 -5.43
CA ASP A 182 -29.13 -8.78 -6.52
C ASP A 182 -29.16 -7.25 -6.71
N PHE A 183 -28.80 -6.49 -5.65
CA PHE A 183 -28.71 -5.04 -5.67
C PHE A 183 -27.36 -4.54 -5.10
N GLY A 184 -26.50 -3.99 -5.96
CA GLY A 184 -25.44 -3.06 -5.56
C GLY A 184 -24.13 -3.64 -5.00
N GLY A 185 -24.11 -4.87 -4.46
CA GLY A 185 -22.92 -5.56 -3.96
C GLY A 185 -22.15 -4.84 -2.84
N PHE A 186 -21.19 -5.54 -2.21
CA PHE A 186 -20.33 -4.91 -1.20
C PHE A 186 -19.38 -3.88 -1.83
N LYS A 187 -19.14 -2.76 -1.13
CA LYS A 187 -18.15 -1.76 -1.58
C LYS A 187 -16.74 -2.34 -1.44
N CYS A 188 -15.84 -2.00 -2.35
CA CYS A 188 -14.43 -2.41 -2.29
C CYS A 188 -13.56 -1.16 -2.43
N VAL A 189 -12.55 -1.03 -1.56
CA VAL A 189 -11.63 0.11 -1.53
C VAL A 189 -10.19 -0.39 -1.53
N LEU A 190 -9.34 0.29 -2.27
CA LEU A 190 -7.90 0.03 -2.29
C LEU A 190 -7.26 0.64 -1.03
N HIS A 191 -6.52 -0.14 -0.25
CA HIS A 191 -5.70 0.40 0.85
C HIS A 191 -4.43 1.09 0.31
N ARG A 192 -3.47 1.29 1.21
CA ARG A 192 -2.15 1.91 0.97
C ARG A 192 -1.25 1.24 -0.08
N ALA A 193 -1.72 0.18 -0.75
CA ALA A 193 -1.00 -0.37 -1.91
C ALA A 193 -0.86 0.67 -3.04
N LEU A 194 -1.76 1.67 -3.07
CA LEU A 194 -1.64 2.81 -3.97
C LEU A 194 -0.41 3.69 -3.68
N ASP A 195 -0.01 3.81 -2.41
CA ASP A 195 1.11 4.67 -1.98
C ASP A 195 2.42 4.20 -2.62
N ASP A 196 2.62 2.88 -2.68
CA ASP A 196 3.80 2.26 -3.30
C ASP A 196 3.85 2.54 -4.80
N LEU A 197 2.70 2.44 -5.49
CA LEU A 197 2.60 2.70 -6.93
C LEU A 197 2.93 4.17 -7.26
N LEU A 198 2.39 5.11 -6.48
CA LEU A 198 2.65 6.54 -6.65
C LEU A 198 4.11 6.89 -6.35
N SER A 199 4.68 6.29 -5.30
CA SER A 199 6.09 6.50 -4.93
C SER A 199 7.04 6.03 -6.04
N GLN A 200 6.77 4.89 -6.67
CA GLN A 200 7.58 4.41 -7.79
C GLN A 200 7.50 5.32 -9.02
N GLN A 201 6.31 5.82 -9.36
CA GLN A 201 6.14 6.70 -10.51
C GLN A 201 6.94 8.01 -10.36
N GLN A 202 6.98 8.58 -9.15
CA GLN A 202 7.76 9.78 -8.86
C GLN A 202 9.27 9.54 -8.98
N GLN A 203 9.77 8.40 -8.47
CA GLN A 203 11.20 8.04 -8.59
C GLN A 203 11.65 7.89 -10.04
N GLN A 204 10.82 7.28 -10.90
CA GLN A 204 11.13 7.15 -12.32
C GLN A 204 11.22 8.49 -13.04
N GLN A 205 10.28 9.42 -12.74
CA GLN A 205 10.31 10.75 -13.33
C GLN A 205 11.57 11.53 -12.91
N GLN A 206 11.98 11.43 -11.65
CA GLN A 206 13.21 12.06 -11.16
C GLN A 206 14.46 11.49 -11.83
N GLN A 207 14.55 10.16 -11.99
CA GLN A 207 15.68 9.51 -12.67
C GLN A 207 15.76 9.92 -14.14
N GLN A 208 14.63 10.00 -14.85
CA GLN A 208 14.60 10.45 -16.24
C GLN A 208 15.05 11.91 -16.39
N GLN A 209 14.62 12.80 -15.48
CA GLN A 209 15.06 14.20 -15.49
C GLN A 209 16.57 14.32 -15.22
N GLN A 210 17.11 13.55 -14.29
CA GLN A 210 18.56 13.55 -14.01
C GLN A 210 19.39 13.04 -15.21
N GLN A 211 18.93 11.98 -15.89
CA GLN A 211 19.61 11.46 -17.08
C GLN A 211 19.59 12.46 -18.25
N GLN A 212 18.49 13.19 -18.44
CA GLN A 212 18.41 14.23 -19.48
C GLN A 212 19.34 15.41 -19.19
N GLN A 213 19.47 15.83 -17.92
CA GLN A 213 20.41 16.90 -17.54
C GLN A 213 21.88 16.47 -17.76
N GLN A 214 22.24 15.23 -17.45
CA GLN A 214 23.60 14.71 -17.66
C GLN A 214 23.96 14.54 -19.15
N ARG A 215 22.97 14.22 -20.01
CA ARG A 215 23.17 14.17 -21.46
C ARG A 215 23.30 15.55 -22.10
N GLY A 216 22.63 16.57 -21.55
CA GLY A 216 22.71 17.96 -22.03
C GLY A 216 24.05 18.66 -21.77
N SER A 217 24.82 18.22 -20.77
CA SER A 217 26.12 18.80 -20.41
C SER A 217 27.33 18.23 -21.18
N GLY A 218 27.13 17.28 -22.10
CA GLY A 218 28.21 16.51 -22.74
C GLY A 218 28.67 16.96 -24.14
N PHE A 219 28.10 18.01 -24.74
CA PHE A 219 28.46 18.45 -26.09
C PHE A 219 28.82 19.94 -26.11
N GLY A 220 30.10 20.26 -25.92
CA GLY A 220 30.56 21.64 -25.93
C GLY A 220 32.07 21.80 -25.80
N SER A 221 32.87 21.09 -26.61
CA SER A 221 34.25 21.49 -26.93
C SER A 221 34.73 20.75 -28.18
N SER A 222 34.40 21.29 -29.35
CA SER A 222 35.17 21.02 -30.56
C SER A 222 35.97 22.28 -30.87
N SER A 223 37.26 22.22 -30.58
CA SER A 223 38.24 23.28 -30.76
C SER A 223 38.25 23.78 -32.20
N ARG A 224 38.04 25.08 -32.35
CA ARG A 224 38.16 25.84 -33.59
C ARG A 224 39.64 25.85 -34.00
N VAL A 225 39.95 25.23 -35.13
CA VAL A 225 41.27 25.29 -35.78
C VAL A 225 41.54 26.76 -36.16
N VAL A 226 42.60 27.35 -35.62
CA VAL A 226 43.17 28.60 -36.12
C VAL A 226 44.36 28.22 -37.00
N MET A 227 44.19 28.34 -38.31
CA MET A 227 45.30 28.38 -39.25
C MET A 227 45.87 29.79 -39.21
N GLU A 228 47.10 29.92 -38.73
CA GLU A 228 47.90 31.14 -38.83
C GLU A 228 48.71 31.05 -40.14
N GLU A 229 48.46 31.99 -41.04
CA GLU A 229 49.08 32.10 -42.36
C GLU A 229 50.40 32.87 -42.24
N VAL A 230 51.51 32.21 -42.60
CA VAL A 230 52.84 32.80 -42.75
C VAL A 230 53.06 33.14 -44.21
N VAL A 231 52.93 34.42 -44.61
CA VAL A 231 53.63 34.99 -45.78
C VAL A 231 53.75 36.52 -45.61
N GLY A 232 54.98 37.06 -45.66
CA GLY A 232 55.25 38.47 -45.96
C GLY A 232 56.14 39.18 -44.95
#